data_AF-A0A9D0IJG1-F1
#
_entry.id   AF-A0A9D0IJG1-F1
#
_cell.length_a   1.000
_cell.length_b   1.000
_cell.length_c   1.000
_cell.angle_alpha   90.00
_cell.angle_beta   90.00
_cell.angle_gamma   90.00
#
_symmetry.space_group_name_H-M   'P 1'
#
loop_
_entity.id
_entity.type
_entity.pdbx_description
1 polymer ?
#
loop_
_entity_poly.entity_id
_entity_poly.type
_entity_poly.pdbx_seq_one_letter_code
_entity_poly.pdbx_strand_id
1 'polypeptide(L)' 'DKWTDVKKYLPRLSQKKWYQKTRHGYARGNEPVRYVENIRSYYDILVWITERDKVPRPKSPALTITTPAL' A
#
# COMPACT_ATOMS: atom_id res chain seq x y z
N ASP A 1 13.27 13.95 9.25
CA ASP A 1 13.25 12.83 8.29
C ASP A 1 11.85 12.36 7.95
N LYS A 2 11.34 12.78 6.79
CA LYS A 2 10.05 12.32 6.26
C LYS A 2 10.25 11.67 4.90
N TRP A 3 9.64 10.51 4.68
CA TRP A 3 9.68 9.83 3.38
C TRP A 3 9.13 10.70 2.24
N THR A 4 8.14 11.55 2.52
CA THR A 4 7.55 12.47 1.53
C THR A 4 8.59 13.38 0.89
N ASP A 5 9.54 13.87 1.67
CA ASP A 5 10.61 14.74 1.19
C ASP A 5 11.61 13.93 0.36
N VAL A 6 12.03 12.76 0.85
CA VAL A 6 12.94 11.86 0.12
C VAL A 6 12.34 11.46 -1.24
N LYS A 7 11.07 11.07 -1.26
CA LYS A 7 10.30 10.73 -2.47
C LYS A 7 10.30 11.88 -3.48
N LYS A 8 10.17 13.13 -3.02
CA LYS A 8 10.17 14.33 -3.87
C LYS A 8 11.52 14.56 -4.56
N TYR A 9 12.63 14.23 -3.90
CA TYR A 9 13.97 14.51 -4.40
C TYR A 9 14.64 13.36 -5.15
N LEU A 10 14.33 12.09 -4.82
CA LEU A 10 14.90 10.92 -5.48
C LEU A 10 14.86 11.00 -7.03
N PRO A 11 13.73 11.35 -7.69
CA PRO A 11 13.65 11.49 -9.14
C PRO A 11 14.70 12.42 -9.77
N ARG A 12 15.24 13.38 -9.00
CA ARG A 12 16.26 14.31 -9.49
C ARG A 12 17.59 13.62 -9.76
N LEU A 13 17.86 12.47 -9.14
CA LEU A 13 19.09 11.71 -9.39
C LEU A 13 19.17 11.14 -10.82
N SER A 14 18.05 11.08 -11.54
CA SER A 14 18.02 10.71 -12.96
C SER A 14 18.35 11.88 -13.89
N GLN A 15 18.43 13.11 -13.37
CA GLN A 15 18.57 14.34 -14.16
C GLN A 15 20.00 14.88 -14.07
N LYS A 16 20.69 15.03 -15.21
CA LYS A 16 22.10 15.49 -15.29
C LYS A 16 22.39 16.76 -14.50
N LYS A 17 21.50 17.76 -14.60
CA LYS A 17 21.59 19.03 -13.87
C LYS A 17 21.78 18.85 -12.35
N TRP A 18 21.22 17.78 -11.78
CA TRP A 18 21.20 17.55 -10.34
C TRP A 18 22.23 16.51 -9.92
N TYR A 19 22.28 15.34 -10.58
CA TYR A 19 23.13 14.24 -10.11
C TYR A 19 24.63 14.58 -10.14
N GLN A 20 25.07 15.44 -11.08
CA GLN A 20 26.47 15.87 -11.18
C GLN A 20 26.96 16.63 -9.93
N LYS A 21 26.04 17.14 -9.11
CA LYS A 21 26.35 17.88 -7.87
C LYS A 21 26.31 16.99 -6.62
N THR A 22 25.95 15.72 -6.78
CA THR A 22 25.82 14.76 -5.66
C THR A 22 27.09 13.93 -5.55
N ARG A 23 27.41 13.47 -4.34
CA ARG A 23 28.62 12.66 -4.07
C ARG A 23 28.71 11.37 -4.91
N HIS A 24 27.57 10.75 -5.21
CA HIS A 24 27.52 9.43 -5.87
C HIS A 24 27.01 9.47 -7.32
N GLY A 25 26.66 10.65 -7.83
CA GLY A 25 26.27 10.80 -9.23
C GLY A 25 24.89 10.24 -9.55
N TYR A 26 24.76 9.73 -10.77
CA TYR A 26 23.51 9.28 -11.36
C TYR A 26 22.90 8.09 -10.60
N ALA A 27 21.59 8.13 -10.42
CA ALA A 27 20.81 6.97 -10.01
C ALA A 27 19.42 7.02 -10.65
N ARG A 28 18.79 5.84 -10.83
CA ARG A 28 17.44 5.71 -11.37
C ARG A 28 16.37 6.08 -10.33
N GLY A 29 16.35 7.34 -9.93
CA GLY A 29 15.59 7.82 -8.77
C GLY A 29 14.07 7.56 -8.76
N ASN A 30 13.45 7.33 -9.91
CA ASN A 30 12.04 6.97 -10.00
C ASN A 30 11.76 5.51 -9.60
N GLU A 31 12.70 4.59 -9.85
CA GLU A 31 12.54 3.17 -9.53
C GLU A 31 12.31 2.92 -8.03
N PRO A 32 13.11 3.47 -7.08
CA PRO A 32 12.87 3.27 -5.66
C PRO A 32 11.59 3.94 -5.16
N VAL A 33 11.16 5.05 -5.76
CA VAL A 33 9.87 5.67 -5.44
C VAL A 33 8.74 4.70 -5.76
N ARG A 34 8.71 4.18 -7.00
CA ARG A 34 7.69 3.23 -7.45
C ARG A 34 7.72 1.93 -6.66
N TYR A 35 8.92 1.43 -6.34
CA TYR A 35 9.09 0.22 -5.54
C TYR A 35 8.45 0.36 -4.16
N VAL A 36 8.74 1.45 -3.44
CA VAL A 36 8.18 1.70 -2.12
C VAL A 36 6.67 1.99 -2.18
N GLU A 37 6.19 2.68 -3.21
CA GLU A 37 4.75 2.88 -3.43
C GLU A 37 4.02 1.55 -3.61
N ASN A 38 4.53 0.67 -4.47
CA ASN A 38 3.95 -0.65 -4.68
C ASN A 38 3.86 -1.44 -3.38
N ILE A 39 4.93 -1.48 -2.57
CA ILE A 39 4.93 -2.16 -1.28
C ILE A 39 3.82 -1.62 -0.37
N ARG A 40 3.70 -0.29 -0.25
CA ARG A 40 2.67 0.33 0.58
C ARG A 40 1.27 0.03 0.06
N SER A 41 1.04 0.14 -1.25
CA SER A 41 -0.27 -0.18 -1.84
C SER A 41 -0.66 -1.64 -1.63
N TYR A 42 0.27 -2.58 -1.78
CA TYR A 42 -0.01 -3.99 -1.48
C TYR A 42 -0.28 -4.23 0.00
N TYR A 43 0.49 -3.59 0.88
CA TYR A 43 0.26 -3.65 2.31
C TYR A 43 -1.14 -3.12 2.68
N ASP A 44 -1.54 -1.98 2.14
CA ASP A 44 -2.87 -1.38 2.37
C ASP A 44 -3.99 -2.32 1.93
N ILE A 45 -3.83 -3.01 0.80
CA ILE A 45 -4.77 -4.04 0.33
C ILE A 45 -4.86 -5.20 1.34
N LEU A 46 -3.72 -5.72 1.81
CA LEU A 46 -3.70 -6.82 2.77
C LEU A 46 -4.36 -6.43 4.09
N VAL A 47 -4.07 -5.24 4.60
CA VAL A 47 -4.71 -4.70 5.82
C VAL A 47 -6.23 -4.63 5.62
N TRP A 48 -6.68 -4.04 4.52
CA TRP A 48 -8.11 -3.91 4.23
C TRP A 48 -8.83 -5.25 4.13
N ILE A 49 -8.22 -6.28 3.53
CA ILE A 49 -8.80 -7.64 3.47
C ILE A 49 -8.89 -8.21 4.89
N THR A 50 -7.79 -8.17 5.63
CA THR A 50 -7.72 -8.78 6.97
C THR A 50 -8.62 -8.10 8.00
N GLU A 51 -8.81 -6.78 7.93
CA GLU A 51 -9.72 -6.05 8.82
C GLU A 51 -11.18 -6.32 8.48
N ARG A 52 -11.53 -6.48 7.20
CA ARG A 52 -12.88 -6.90 6.77
C ARG A 52 -13.25 -8.28 7.30
N ASP A 53 -12.32 -9.22 7.28
CA ASP A 53 -12.56 -10.57 7.78
C ASP A 53 -12.76 -10.62 9.30
N LYS A 54 -12.28 -9.60 10.04
CA LYS A 54 -12.51 -9.47 11.48
C LYS A 54 -13.91 -8.98 11.83
N VAL A 55 -14.64 -8.34 10.89
CA VAL A 55 -16.03 -7.95 11.13
C VAL A 55 -16.88 -9.22 11.04
N PRO A 56 -17.51 -9.68 12.15
CA PRO A 56 -18.37 -10.85 12.09
C PRO A 56 -19.49 -10.55 11.11
N ARG A 57 -19.63 -11.36 10.05
CA ARG A 57 -20.84 -11.30 9.24
C ARG A 57 -22.02 -11.50 10.20
N PRO A 58 -23.01 -10.59 10.23
CA PRO A 58 -24.22 -10.85 10.99
C PRO A 58 -24.74 -12.19 10.50
N LYS A 59 -24.91 -13.17 11.41
CA LYS A 59 -25.51 -14.44 11.06
C LYS A 59 -26.89 -14.12 10.49
N SER A 60 -27.05 -14.28 9.18
CA SER A 60 -28.35 -14.10 8.54
C SER A 60 -29.35 -14.98 9.29
N PRO A 61 -30.54 -14.47 9.66
CA PRO A 61 -31.62 -15.30 10.17
C PRO A 61 -32.20 -16.12 9.01
N ALA A 62 -31.40 -17.01 8.44
CA ALA A 62 -31.86 -17.95 7.44
C ALA A 62 -32.69 -19.02 8.18
N LEU A 63 -34.01 -18.83 8.13
CA LEU A 63 -35.04 -19.86 8.23
C LEU A 63 -35.03 -20.67 9.53
N THR A 64 -35.58 -20.11 10.61
CA THR A 64 -36.33 -20.92 11.56
C THR A 64 -37.60 -21.40 10.86
N ILE A 65 -37.48 -22.46 10.06
CA ILE A 65 -38.66 -23.24 9.65
C ILE A 65 -39.11 -23.92 10.93
N THR A 66 -40.00 -23.28 11.69
CA THR A 66 -40.69 -23.90 12.80
C THR A 66 -41.60 -24.96 12.19
N THR A 67 -41.07 -26.16 11.98
CA THR A 67 -41.87 -27.35 11.72
C THR A 67 -42.57 -27.68 13.05
N PRO A 68 -43.90 -27.54 13.17
CA PRO A 68 -44.55 -28.07 14.34
C PRO A 68 -44.51 -29.60 14.21
N ALA A 69 -43.95 -30.26 15.22
CA ALA A 69 -44.13 -31.68 15.40
C ALA A 69 -45.49 -31.90 16.09
N LEU A 70 -46.30 -32.79 15.49
CA LEU A 70 -47.57 -33.36 15.94
C LEU A 70 -48.81 -32.47 15.82
#